data_AF-I5AWI2-F1
#
_entry.id   AF-I5AWI2-F1
#
_cell.length_a   1.000
_cell.length_b   1.000
_cell.length_c   1.000
_cell.angle_alpha   90.00
_cell.angle_beta   90.00
_cell.angle_gamma   90.00
#
_symmetry.space_group_name_H-M   'P 1'
#
loop_
_entity.id
_entity.type
_entity.pdbx_description
1 polymer ?
#
loop_
_entity_poly.entity_id
_entity_poly.type
_entity_poly.pdbx_seq_one_letter_code
_entity_poly.pdbx_strand_id
1 'polypeptide(L)'
;MPLIHAYSDGQTLTIKTCPRIDISNIDEISREFDDALSRHTFCGLVIDAGELEYISSMGLRKMLEIRKHYENFRIVNVNDSVYGTFEITGFTDIIQIERAYRSISVEGCPVIGKGACGTVYKLDEERIVKVFVPGYPFEKILLERDNARKAFTHGIDTAIPFNIVRVGENYGLIYEIIHARTLKELMEQNRNQIPHYMKIYATYIHNMHSTGYCEGEYPDLKKSWMTKIDDLEGILNPEEKEIVKKVIGALPDRLTFVHGDINFGNLMIDDRKTVMIDMEDVKLGHPVYDLAFLYYMLNLMPVLLPEDVYQSMIGFSKDEAEILWTNFADVYFEIKCESERRDLEEQIHPYGVIRLLDGVPACFLAFEAFDPETKARAAAYYEPAAIRYKTEFFQSMADHIKALQF
;
A
#
# COMPACT_ATOMS: atom_id res chain seq x y z
N MET A 1 -10.20 -34.84 22.71
CA MET A 1 -10.24 -33.49 22.11
C MET A 1 -9.67 -33.63 20.72
N PRO A 2 -10.22 -32.95 19.71
CA PRO A 2 -9.71 -33.08 18.35
C PRO A 2 -8.23 -32.68 18.31
N LEU A 3 -7.43 -33.46 17.57
CA LEU A 3 -6.00 -33.21 17.37
C LEU A 3 -5.75 -32.25 16.20
N ILE A 4 -6.77 -32.00 15.38
CA ILE A 4 -6.75 -30.98 14.33
C ILE A 4 -8.00 -30.11 14.36
N HIS A 5 -7.91 -28.92 13.79
CA HIS A 5 -9.05 -28.03 13.60
C HIS A 5 -9.15 -27.60 12.15
N ALA A 6 -10.26 -27.97 11.50
CA ALA A 6 -10.53 -27.62 10.11
C ALA A 6 -11.47 -26.41 10.01
N TYR A 7 -11.17 -25.50 9.07
CA TYR A 7 -12.04 -24.40 8.68
C TYR A 7 -11.95 -24.15 7.18
N SER A 8 -13.04 -23.71 6.56
CA SER A 8 -13.11 -23.44 5.12
C SER A 8 -13.69 -22.05 4.87
N ASP A 9 -13.11 -21.33 3.91
CA ASP A 9 -13.60 -20.05 3.40
C ASP A 9 -14.43 -20.20 2.11
N GLY A 10 -14.74 -21.44 1.71
CA GLY A 10 -15.49 -21.77 0.49
C GLY A 10 -14.63 -22.07 -0.73
N GLN A 11 -13.35 -21.65 -0.74
CA GLN A 11 -12.39 -21.98 -1.80
C GLN A 11 -11.22 -22.83 -1.27
N THR A 12 -10.79 -22.57 -0.05
CA THR A 12 -9.65 -23.20 0.60
C THR A 12 -10.07 -23.88 1.89
N LEU A 13 -9.71 -25.15 2.04
CA LEU A 13 -9.79 -25.84 3.32
C LEU A 13 -8.45 -25.65 4.07
N THR A 14 -8.51 -25.11 5.28
CA THR A 14 -7.35 -25.00 6.16
C THR A 14 -7.48 -25.92 7.36
N ILE A 15 -6.43 -26.70 7.64
CA ILE A 15 -6.35 -27.63 8.76
C ILE A 15 -5.21 -27.20 9.68
N LYS A 16 -5.53 -26.77 10.89
CA LYS A 16 -4.56 -26.51 11.96
C LYS A 16 -4.17 -27.81 12.63
N THR A 17 -2.87 -28.04 12.77
CA THR A 17 -2.33 -29.26 13.39
C THR A 17 -2.07 -29.07 14.87
N CYS A 18 -2.14 -30.15 15.66
CA CYS A 18 -1.60 -30.17 17.01
C CYS A 18 -0.07 -29.99 17.05
N PRO A 19 0.51 -29.73 18.24
CA PRO A 19 1.94 -29.49 18.37
C PRO A 19 2.87 -30.64 18.02
N ARG A 20 2.38 -31.88 17.96
CA ARG A 20 3.22 -33.05 17.76
C ARG A 20 2.52 -34.07 16.89
N ILE A 21 3.17 -34.47 15.79
CA ILE A 21 2.68 -35.53 14.90
C ILE A 21 3.67 -36.70 14.91
N ASP A 22 3.32 -37.77 15.61
CA ASP A 22 4.19 -38.94 15.75
C ASP A 22 3.42 -40.27 15.75
N ILE A 23 4.14 -41.36 15.97
CA ILE A 23 3.56 -42.71 15.93
C ILE A 23 2.41 -42.91 16.93
N SER A 24 2.38 -42.14 18.03
CA SER A 24 1.37 -42.29 19.07
C SER A 24 0.01 -41.74 18.67
N ASN A 25 -0.04 -40.81 17.71
CA ASN A 25 -1.26 -40.09 17.35
C ASN A 25 -1.57 -40.04 15.85
N ILE A 26 -0.68 -40.55 14.99
CA ILE A 26 -0.85 -40.51 13.53
C ILE A 26 -2.13 -41.19 13.03
N ASP A 27 -2.58 -42.28 13.68
CA ASP A 27 -3.79 -42.99 13.28
C ASP A 27 -5.06 -42.18 13.58
N GLU A 28 -5.09 -41.46 14.70
CA GLU A 28 -6.18 -40.57 15.06
C GLU A 28 -6.18 -39.33 14.16
N ILE A 29 -5.02 -38.70 13.98
CA ILE A 29 -4.83 -37.57 13.06
C ILE A 29 -5.27 -37.95 11.66
N SER A 30 -4.89 -39.13 11.16
CA SER A 30 -5.28 -39.58 9.81
C SER A 30 -6.80 -39.69 9.66
N ARG A 31 -7.48 -40.26 10.66
CA ARG A 31 -8.95 -40.33 10.65
C ARG A 31 -9.60 -38.94 10.69
N GLU A 32 -9.09 -38.03 11.50
CA GLU A 32 -9.62 -36.66 11.57
C GLU A 32 -9.36 -35.90 10.26
N PHE A 33 -8.18 -36.07 9.63
CA PHE A 33 -7.88 -35.52 8.31
C PHE A 33 -8.85 -36.03 7.27
N ASP A 34 -9.02 -37.36 7.17
CA ASP A 34 -9.88 -37.97 6.16
C ASP A 34 -11.35 -37.54 6.35
N ASP A 35 -11.83 -37.45 7.59
CA ASP A 35 -13.15 -36.91 7.93
C ASP A 35 -13.29 -35.43 7.50
N ALA A 36 -12.31 -34.58 7.84
CA ALA A 36 -12.31 -33.18 7.45
C ALA A 36 -12.31 -33.00 5.92
N LEU A 37 -11.50 -33.77 5.21
CA LEU A 37 -11.41 -33.75 3.75
C LEU A 37 -12.71 -34.23 3.09
N SER A 38 -13.42 -35.19 3.69
CA SER A 38 -14.69 -35.71 3.15
C SER A 38 -15.89 -34.76 3.31
N ARG A 39 -15.84 -33.88 4.31
CA ARG A 39 -16.95 -32.97 4.67
C ARG A 39 -16.94 -31.65 3.92
N HIS A 40 -15.85 -31.33 3.23
CA HIS A 40 -15.66 -30.03 2.59
C HIS A 40 -15.37 -30.20 1.11
N THR A 41 -15.96 -29.33 0.30
CA THR A 41 -15.56 -29.11 -1.09
C THR A 41 -14.61 -27.92 -1.12
N PHE A 42 -13.45 -28.07 -1.74
CA PHE A 42 -12.40 -27.03 -1.79
C PHE A 42 -11.57 -27.17 -3.07
N CYS A 43 -10.97 -26.06 -3.51
CA CYS A 43 -10.04 -25.99 -4.63
C CYS A 43 -8.58 -25.99 -4.18
N GLY A 44 -8.31 -25.64 -2.92
CA GLY A 44 -6.99 -25.63 -2.31
C GLY A 44 -7.01 -26.19 -0.89
N LEU A 45 -5.90 -26.82 -0.50
CA LEU A 45 -5.69 -27.39 0.83
C LEU A 45 -4.48 -26.73 1.50
N VAL A 46 -4.68 -26.22 2.71
CA VAL A 46 -3.64 -25.61 3.53
C VAL A 46 -3.52 -26.36 4.84
N ILE A 47 -2.30 -26.75 5.19
CA ILE A 47 -1.99 -27.18 6.56
C ILE A 47 -1.33 -26.00 7.27
N ASP A 48 -1.99 -25.50 8.30
CA ASP A 48 -1.44 -24.48 9.20
C ASP A 48 -0.67 -25.19 10.31
N ALA A 49 0.66 -25.16 10.19
CA ALA A 49 1.60 -25.78 11.11
C ALA A 49 2.03 -24.83 12.24
N GLY A 50 1.28 -23.75 12.50
CA GLY A 50 1.65 -22.72 13.48
C GLY A 50 1.89 -23.25 14.89
N GLU A 51 1.22 -24.34 15.28
CA GLU A 51 1.45 -25.01 16.57
C GLU A 51 2.44 -26.18 16.47
N LEU A 52 2.75 -26.68 15.27
CA LEU A 52 3.52 -27.91 15.06
C LEU A 52 4.98 -27.75 15.47
N GLU A 53 5.39 -28.38 16.57
CA GLU A 53 6.76 -28.37 17.09
C GLU A 53 7.58 -29.58 16.61
N TYR A 54 6.93 -30.70 16.28
CA TYR A 54 7.60 -31.94 15.88
C TYR A 54 6.78 -32.79 14.92
N ILE A 55 7.44 -33.31 13.88
CA ILE A 55 6.87 -34.28 12.94
C ILE A 55 7.80 -35.48 12.76
N SER A 56 7.25 -36.68 12.94
CA SER A 56 7.97 -37.94 12.70
C SER A 56 7.95 -38.36 11.23
N SER A 57 8.75 -39.36 10.85
CA SER A 57 8.71 -39.96 9.51
C SER A 57 7.33 -40.49 9.10
N MET A 58 6.48 -40.88 10.05
CA MET A 58 5.09 -41.28 9.74
C MET A 58 4.21 -40.09 9.42
N GLY A 59 4.36 -38.98 10.14
CA GLY A 59 3.71 -37.71 9.82
C GLY A 59 4.10 -37.21 8.43
N LEU A 60 5.40 -37.23 8.11
CA LEU A 60 5.90 -36.87 6.78
C LEU A 60 5.27 -37.74 5.67
N ARG A 61 5.14 -39.05 5.90
CA ARG A 61 4.47 -39.94 4.94
C ARG A 61 2.99 -39.56 4.72
N LYS A 62 2.26 -39.16 5.77
CA LYS A 62 0.89 -38.66 5.62
C LYS A 62 0.86 -37.36 4.82
N MET A 63 1.79 -36.43 5.04
CA MET A 63 1.89 -35.20 4.22
C MET A 63 2.13 -35.52 2.73
N LEU A 64 2.97 -36.52 2.46
CA LEU A 64 3.22 -36.99 1.09
C LEU A 64 2.00 -37.69 0.46
N GLU A 65 1.25 -38.46 1.24
CA GLU A 65 -0.02 -39.06 0.82
C GLU A 65 -1.04 -37.98 0.43
N ILE A 66 -1.21 -36.96 1.26
CA ILE A 66 -2.08 -35.81 0.98
C ILE A 66 -1.64 -35.12 -0.32
N ARG A 67 -0.35 -34.83 -0.47
CA ARG A 67 0.19 -34.20 -1.69
C ARG A 67 -0.11 -34.98 -2.98
N LYS A 68 -0.17 -36.32 -2.92
CA LYS A 68 -0.49 -37.16 -4.10
C LYS A 68 -1.94 -37.00 -4.55
N HIS A 69 -2.85 -36.68 -3.63
CA HIS A 69 -4.27 -36.54 -3.90
C HIS A 69 -4.69 -35.10 -4.19
N TYR A 70 -3.93 -34.12 -3.69
CA TYR A 70 -4.25 -32.70 -3.81
C TYR A 70 -3.07 -31.93 -4.42
N GLU A 71 -3.23 -31.47 -5.67
CA GLU A 71 -2.20 -30.70 -6.37
C GLU A 71 -1.99 -29.31 -5.74
N ASN A 72 -3.08 -28.63 -5.38
CA ASN A 72 -3.05 -27.32 -4.71
C ASN A 72 -2.89 -27.47 -3.19
N PHE A 73 -1.78 -28.09 -2.76
CA PHE A 73 -1.47 -28.35 -1.36
C PHE A 73 -0.25 -27.56 -0.89
N ARG A 74 -0.39 -26.81 0.20
CA ARG A 74 0.70 -26.08 0.86
C ARG A 74 0.67 -26.24 2.38
N ILE A 75 1.83 -26.05 3.00
CA ILE A 75 2.01 -26.03 4.46
C ILE A 75 2.53 -24.65 4.85
N VAL A 76 1.89 -23.99 5.79
CA VAL A 76 2.21 -22.62 6.20
C VAL A 76 2.51 -22.53 7.69
N ASN A 77 3.11 -21.41 8.11
CA ASN A 77 3.47 -21.14 9.51
C ASN A 77 4.41 -22.20 10.12
N VAL A 78 5.31 -22.78 9.33
CA VAL A 78 6.23 -23.83 9.81
C VAL A 78 7.40 -23.22 10.57
N ASN A 79 7.59 -23.56 11.84
CA ASN A 79 8.78 -23.11 12.58
C ASN A 79 10.09 -23.66 11.99
N ASP A 80 11.22 -23.05 12.33
CA ASP A 80 12.52 -23.39 11.73
C ASP A 80 12.95 -24.86 11.94
N SER A 81 12.60 -25.46 13.08
CA SER A 81 12.94 -26.86 13.40
C SER A 81 12.21 -27.84 12.48
N VAL A 82 10.89 -27.67 12.35
CA VAL A 82 10.07 -28.49 11.48
C VAL A 82 10.36 -28.21 10.01
N TYR A 83 10.64 -26.95 9.66
CA TYR A 83 11.05 -26.59 8.30
C TYR A 83 12.35 -27.30 7.93
N GLY A 84 13.35 -27.30 8.82
CA GLY A 84 14.60 -28.03 8.60
C GLY A 84 14.37 -29.53 8.41
N THR A 85 13.37 -30.12 9.09
CA THR A 85 12.97 -31.52 8.87
C THR A 85 12.41 -31.73 7.46
N PHE A 86 11.55 -30.83 6.98
CA PHE A 86 11.03 -30.90 5.61
C PHE A 86 12.12 -30.69 4.55
N GLU A 87 13.03 -29.75 4.77
CA GLU A 87 14.15 -29.46 3.87
C GLU A 87 15.11 -30.65 3.75
N ILE A 88 15.57 -31.23 4.87
CA ILE A 88 16.47 -32.40 4.88
C ILE A 88 15.84 -33.61 4.19
N THR A 89 14.51 -33.72 4.24
CA THR A 89 13.77 -34.84 3.64
C THR A 89 13.31 -34.57 2.20
N GLY A 90 13.62 -33.41 1.63
CA GLY A 90 13.29 -33.03 0.25
C GLY A 90 11.82 -32.64 0.03
N PHE A 91 11.06 -32.38 1.08
CA PHE A 91 9.63 -32.03 0.96
C PHE A 91 9.42 -30.62 0.39
N THR A 92 10.35 -29.72 0.63
CA THR A 92 10.35 -28.35 0.08
C THR A 92 10.41 -28.32 -1.45
N ASP A 93 10.88 -29.40 -2.09
CA ASP A 93 10.97 -29.52 -3.54
C ASP A 93 9.64 -29.91 -4.20
N ILE A 94 8.72 -30.49 -3.43
CA ILE A 94 7.48 -31.10 -3.95
C ILE A 94 6.20 -30.49 -3.37
N ILE A 95 6.32 -29.77 -2.25
CA ILE A 95 5.23 -29.09 -1.55
C ILE A 95 5.66 -27.65 -1.31
N GLN A 96 4.75 -26.69 -1.51
CA GLN A 96 4.98 -25.31 -1.09
C GLN A 96 4.93 -25.25 0.45
N ILE A 97 6.08 -25.00 1.06
CA ILE A 97 6.23 -24.93 2.52
C ILE A 97 6.72 -23.54 2.89
N GLU A 98 5.94 -22.84 3.71
CA GLU A 98 6.19 -21.46 4.13
C GLU A 98 6.57 -21.41 5.61
N ARG A 99 7.71 -20.80 5.91
CA ARG A 99 8.19 -20.61 7.30
C ARG A 99 7.24 -19.70 8.07
N ALA A 100 7.13 -19.96 9.37
CA ALA A 100 6.55 -19.01 10.31
C ALA A 100 7.37 -17.72 10.32
N TYR A 101 6.67 -16.59 10.38
CA TYR A 101 7.32 -15.32 10.65
C TYR A 101 7.88 -15.32 12.08
N ARG A 102 9.12 -14.86 12.22
CA ARG A 102 9.75 -14.67 13.54
C ARG A 102 8.91 -13.71 14.39
N SER A 103 8.66 -14.10 15.63
CA SER A 103 8.03 -13.22 16.62
C SER A 103 9.06 -12.31 17.29
N ILE A 104 8.72 -11.04 17.47
CA ILE A 104 9.48 -10.07 18.26
C ILE A 104 8.56 -9.33 19.24
N SER A 105 9.13 -8.80 20.32
CA SER A 105 8.43 -7.86 21.21
C SER A 105 8.88 -6.43 20.91
N VAL A 106 7.93 -5.49 21.00
CA VAL A 106 8.21 -4.05 20.96
C VAL A 106 8.03 -3.40 22.35
N GLU A 107 7.88 -4.20 23.40
CA GLU A 107 7.81 -3.71 24.77
C GLU A 107 9.10 -2.95 25.14
N GLY A 108 8.93 -1.72 25.64
CA GLY A 108 10.06 -0.84 25.97
C GLY A 108 10.74 -0.18 24.77
N CYS A 109 10.36 -0.49 23.53
CA CYS A 109 10.92 0.16 22.34
C CYS A 109 10.39 1.60 22.19
N PRO A 110 11.25 2.59 21.91
CA PRO A 110 10.80 3.95 21.64
C PRO A 110 9.90 4.01 20.40
N VAL A 111 8.77 4.71 20.51
CA VAL A 111 7.94 5.06 19.35
C VAL A 111 8.58 6.25 18.66
N ILE A 112 8.87 6.11 17.36
CA ILE A 112 9.47 7.17 16.54
C ILE A 112 8.52 7.72 15.48
N GLY A 113 7.39 7.05 15.23
CA GLY A 113 6.37 7.51 14.31
C GLY A 113 5.04 6.81 14.53
N LYS A 114 3.94 7.49 14.24
CA LYS A 114 2.58 6.94 14.24
C LYS A 114 1.83 7.45 13.01
N GLY A 115 1.21 6.55 12.27
CA GLY A 115 0.38 6.87 11.10
C GLY A 115 -0.90 6.05 11.09
N ALA A 116 -1.72 6.23 10.04
CA ALA A 116 -3.00 5.54 9.92
C ALA A 116 -2.85 4.01 9.80
N CYS A 117 -1.80 3.54 9.12
CA CYS A 117 -1.57 2.11 8.88
C CYS A 117 -0.81 1.41 10.00
N GLY A 118 -0.20 2.14 10.95
CA GLY A 118 0.61 1.51 11.99
C GLY A 118 1.45 2.46 12.84
N THR A 119 2.21 1.87 13.77
CA THR A 119 3.16 2.55 14.65
C THR A 119 4.58 2.07 14.36
N VAL A 120 5.53 2.99 14.28
CA VAL A 120 6.94 2.71 14.03
C VAL A 120 7.74 2.76 15.33
N TYR A 121 8.44 1.67 15.64
CA TYR A 121 9.26 1.50 16.83
C TYR A 121 10.73 1.39 16.46
N LYS A 122 11.62 2.02 17.24
CA LYS A 122 13.06 1.81 17.14
C LYS A 122 13.42 0.50 17.86
N LEU A 123 13.94 -0.48 17.12
CA LEU A 123 14.39 -1.75 17.70
C LEU A 123 15.80 -1.65 18.27
N ASP A 124 16.68 -1.00 17.51
CA ASP A 124 18.08 -0.74 17.87
C ASP A 124 18.64 0.42 17.03
N GLU A 125 19.97 0.61 17.04
CA GLU A 125 20.65 1.70 16.34
C GLU A 125 20.66 1.56 14.81
N GLU A 126 20.27 0.41 14.25
CA GLU A 126 20.29 0.16 12.80
C GLU A 126 18.90 -0.17 12.25
N ARG A 127 17.94 -0.51 13.11
CA ARG A 127 16.66 -1.09 12.69
C ARG A 127 15.45 -0.49 13.39
N ILE A 128 14.38 -0.39 12.61
CA ILE A 128 13.04 0.00 13.05
C ILE A 128 12.03 -1.06 12.64
N VAL A 129 10.87 -1.10 13.29
CA VAL A 129 9.73 -1.93 12.85
C VAL A 129 8.47 -1.08 12.74
N LYS A 130 7.84 -1.10 11.56
CA LYS A 130 6.47 -0.60 11.35
C LYS A 130 5.51 -1.71 11.73
N VAL A 131 4.85 -1.59 12.87
CA VAL A 131 3.82 -2.53 13.34
C VAL A 131 2.47 -2.06 12.82
N PHE A 132 1.82 -2.89 12.02
CA PHE A 132 0.56 -2.54 11.37
C PHE A 132 -0.60 -2.64 12.35
N VAL A 133 -1.65 -1.85 12.10
CA VAL A 133 -2.88 -1.89 12.91
C VAL A 133 -3.57 -3.27 12.82
N PRO A 134 -4.37 -3.65 13.83
CA PRO A 134 -5.10 -4.92 13.79
C PRO A 134 -5.97 -5.06 12.53
N GLY A 135 -5.89 -6.22 11.89
CA GLY A 135 -6.65 -6.52 10.67
C GLY A 135 -6.11 -5.89 9.39
N TYR A 136 -4.92 -5.24 9.42
CA TYR A 136 -4.31 -4.72 8.19
C TYR A 136 -4.07 -5.85 7.18
N PRO A 137 -4.47 -5.70 5.90
CA PRO A 137 -4.34 -6.76 4.91
C PRO A 137 -2.89 -7.21 4.73
N PHE A 138 -2.65 -8.52 4.86
CA PHE A 138 -1.30 -9.07 4.81
C PHE A 138 -0.65 -8.88 3.43
N GLU A 139 -1.46 -8.96 2.38
CA GLU A 139 -1.06 -8.75 0.98
C GLU A 139 -0.49 -7.35 0.76
N LYS A 140 -1.02 -6.33 1.46
CA LYS A 140 -0.47 -4.97 1.40
C LYS A 140 0.91 -4.87 2.03
N ILE A 141 1.15 -5.58 3.13
CA ILE A 141 2.48 -5.64 3.79
C ILE A 141 3.50 -6.30 2.85
N LEU A 142 3.09 -7.35 2.14
CA LEU A 142 3.91 -7.99 1.11
C LEU A 142 4.23 -7.03 -0.04
N LEU A 143 3.22 -6.33 -0.55
CA LEU A 143 3.40 -5.32 -1.61
C LEU A 143 4.36 -4.22 -1.16
N GLU A 144 4.19 -3.65 0.04
CA GLU A 144 5.10 -2.61 0.57
C GLU A 144 6.56 -3.10 0.57
N ARG A 145 6.81 -4.30 1.09
CA ARG A 145 8.14 -4.91 1.13
C ARG A 145 8.71 -5.16 -0.28
N ASP A 146 7.94 -5.82 -1.13
CA ASP A 146 8.44 -6.30 -2.42
C ASP A 146 8.59 -5.15 -3.41
N ASN A 147 7.69 -4.16 -3.38
CA ASN A 147 7.80 -2.96 -4.17
C ASN A 147 9.02 -2.13 -3.79
N ALA A 148 9.28 -1.94 -2.49
CA ALA A 148 10.45 -1.20 -2.02
C ALA A 148 11.76 -1.89 -2.43
N ARG A 149 11.88 -3.21 -2.23
CA ARG A 149 13.07 -3.97 -2.67
C ARG A 149 13.31 -3.83 -4.17
N LYS A 150 12.25 -3.96 -4.95
CA LYS A 150 12.34 -3.85 -6.39
C LYS A 150 12.73 -2.44 -6.81
N ALA A 151 12.10 -1.41 -6.26
CA ALA A 151 12.42 -0.02 -6.55
C ALA A 151 13.91 0.28 -6.26
N PHE A 152 14.42 -0.20 -5.12
CA PHE A 152 15.83 -0.12 -4.76
C PHE A 152 16.76 -0.74 -5.82
N THR A 153 16.43 -1.93 -6.33
CA THR A 153 17.23 -2.57 -7.39
C THR A 153 17.22 -1.85 -8.74
N HIS A 154 16.24 -0.98 -8.97
CA HIS A 154 16.15 -0.12 -10.16
C HIS A 154 16.80 1.27 -9.94
N GLY A 155 17.43 1.51 -8.79
CA GLY A 155 18.14 2.75 -8.48
C GLY A 155 17.26 3.87 -7.92
N ILE A 156 16.02 3.56 -7.52
CA ILE A 156 15.23 4.48 -6.68
C ILE A 156 15.67 4.27 -5.23
N ASP A 157 16.20 5.31 -4.61
CA ASP A 157 16.56 5.26 -3.19
C ASP A 157 15.30 5.12 -2.34
N THR A 158 15.06 3.92 -1.80
CA THR A 158 13.96 3.61 -0.89
C THR A 158 14.47 3.06 0.44
N ALA A 159 13.68 3.16 1.51
CA ALA A 159 13.99 2.44 2.75
C ALA A 159 14.12 0.94 2.47
N ILE A 160 15.22 0.31 2.89
CA ILE A 160 15.44 -1.12 2.66
C ILE A 160 14.63 -1.95 3.68
N PRO A 161 13.65 -2.76 3.24
CA PRO A 161 12.93 -3.64 4.14
C PRO A 161 13.68 -4.98 4.31
N PHE A 162 13.82 -5.41 5.56
CA PHE A 162 14.49 -6.65 5.94
C PHE A 162 13.53 -7.85 6.02
N ASN A 163 12.61 -7.86 6.99
CA ASN A 163 11.77 -9.02 7.25
C ASN A 163 10.40 -8.60 7.74
N ILE A 164 9.39 -9.36 7.33
CA ILE A 164 8.09 -9.37 8.01
C ILE A 164 8.24 -10.21 9.28
N VAL A 165 7.65 -9.75 10.37
CA VAL A 165 7.69 -10.37 11.70
C VAL A 165 6.30 -10.38 12.34
N ARG A 166 6.10 -11.24 13.33
CA ARG A 166 4.94 -11.18 14.23
C ARG A 166 5.25 -10.26 15.41
N VAL A 167 4.28 -9.43 15.79
CA VAL A 167 4.33 -8.57 16.97
C VAL A 167 2.99 -8.73 17.72
N GLY A 168 2.95 -9.66 18.67
CA GLY A 168 1.69 -10.17 19.22
C GLY A 168 0.84 -10.79 18.11
N GLU A 169 -0.43 -10.39 18.03
CA GLU A 169 -1.37 -10.84 16.98
C GLU A 169 -1.16 -10.13 15.63
N ASN A 170 -0.42 -9.02 15.62
CA ASN A 170 -0.23 -8.18 14.43
C ASN A 170 1.05 -8.56 13.67
N TYR A 171 1.18 -8.01 12.47
CA TYR A 171 2.40 -8.09 11.69
C TYR A 171 3.21 -6.80 11.83
N GLY A 172 4.52 -6.92 11.69
CA GLY A 172 5.43 -5.80 11.51
C GLY A 172 6.35 -6.01 10.32
N LEU A 173 6.82 -4.92 9.73
CA LEU A 173 7.86 -4.93 8.71
C LEU A 173 9.08 -4.18 9.24
N ILE A 174 10.21 -4.90 9.32
CA ILE A 174 11.49 -4.34 9.79
C ILE A 174 12.16 -3.62 8.63
N TYR A 175 12.63 -2.40 8.90
CA TYR A 175 13.40 -1.57 7.97
C TYR A 175 14.76 -1.21 8.57
N GLU A 176 15.68 -0.77 7.72
CA GLU A 176 16.82 0.04 8.16
C GLU A 176 16.34 1.33 8.84
N ILE A 177 17.13 1.86 9.75
CA ILE A 177 16.92 3.22 10.23
C ILE A 177 17.46 4.22 9.21
N ILE A 178 16.65 5.21 8.87
CA ILE A 178 17.06 6.33 8.04
C ILE A 178 17.25 7.54 8.96
N HIS A 179 18.49 7.99 9.11
CA HIS A 179 18.83 9.20 9.89
C HIS A 179 18.53 10.48 9.10
N ALA A 180 17.29 10.62 8.65
CA ALA A 180 16.81 11.74 7.85
C ALA A 180 15.52 12.32 8.45
N ARG A 181 15.14 13.50 7.98
CA ARG A 181 13.87 14.15 8.34
C ARG A 181 12.92 14.09 7.14
N THR A 182 11.63 14.05 7.37
CA THR A 182 10.68 14.11 6.25
C THR A 182 10.73 15.49 5.59
N LEU A 183 10.44 15.55 4.29
CA LEU A 183 10.34 16.80 3.55
C LEU A 183 9.30 17.73 4.19
N LYS A 184 8.17 17.18 4.65
CA LYS A 184 7.14 17.91 5.41
C LYS A 184 7.73 18.61 6.63
N GLU A 185 8.44 17.87 7.49
CA GLU A 185 9.04 18.41 8.70
C GLU A 185 10.09 19.49 8.40
N LEU A 186 10.92 19.27 7.36
CA LEU A 186 11.94 20.24 6.95
C LEU A 186 11.29 21.55 6.50
N MET A 187 10.24 21.48 5.70
CA MET A 187 9.50 22.65 5.24
C MET A 187 8.69 23.33 6.37
N GLU A 188 8.16 22.57 7.34
CA GLU A 188 7.53 23.09 8.57
C GLU A 188 8.48 23.90 9.44
N GLN A 189 9.71 23.42 9.58
CA GLN A 189 10.71 24.10 10.39
C GLN A 189 11.39 25.26 9.65
N ASN A 190 11.35 25.27 8.31
CA ASN A 190 12.11 26.20 7.47
C ASN A 190 11.27 26.75 6.31
N ARG A 191 10.16 27.42 6.62
CA ARG A 191 9.22 27.99 5.62
C ARG A 191 9.89 28.89 4.58
N ASN A 192 10.91 29.65 4.98
CA ASN A 192 11.68 30.51 4.08
C ASN A 192 12.53 29.75 3.04
N GLN A 193 12.67 28.43 3.18
CA GLN A 193 13.41 27.55 2.28
C GLN A 193 12.49 26.63 1.45
N ILE A 194 11.16 26.85 1.46
CA ILE A 194 10.21 26.08 0.65
C ILE A 194 10.65 25.96 -0.82
N PRO A 195 11.07 27.03 -1.53
CA PRO A 195 11.51 26.90 -2.93
C PRO A 195 12.69 25.92 -3.12
N HIS A 196 13.63 25.89 -2.19
CA HIS A 196 14.76 24.98 -2.22
C HIS A 196 14.30 23.53 -2.06
N TYR A 197 13.46 23.26 -1.06
CA TYR A 197 12.94 21.92 -0.80
C TYR A 197 12.01 21.41 -1.90
N MET A 198 11.17 22.27 -2.47
CA MET A 198 10.31 21.91 -3.59
C MET A 198 11.11 21.61 -4.87
N LYS A 199 12.26 22.28 -5.07
CA LYS A 199 13.17 21.92 -6.15
C LYS A 199 13.75 20.52 -5.97
N ILE A 200 14.20 20.16 -4.76
CA ILE A 200 14.67 18.80 -4.44
C ILE A 200 13.55 17.79 -4.71
N TYR A 201 12.34 18.08 -4.22
CA TYR A 201 11.18 17.24 -4.36
C TYR A 201 10.78 17.00 -5.82
N ALA A 202 10.58 18.07 -6.60
CA ALA A 202 10.22 17.98 -8.00
C ALA A 202 11.30 17.26 -8.83
N THR A 203 12.58 17.51 -8.54
CA THR A 203 13.69 16.83 -9.20
C THR A 203 13.68 15.32 -8.90
N TYR A 204 13.44 14.95 -7.64
CA TYR A 204 13.34 13.55 -7.23
C TYR A 204 12.18 12.84 -7.94
N ILE A 205 10.97 13.43 -7.91
CA ILE A 205 9.78 12.87 -8.56
C ILE A 205 9.98 12.77 -10.08
N HIS A 206 10.60 13.77 -10.72
CA HIS A 206 10.94 13.71 -12.13
C HIS A 206 11.91 12.56 -12.46
N ASN A 207 12.98 12.40 -11.67
CA ASN A 207 13.94 11.31 -11.85
C ASN A 207 13.29 9.93 -11.65
N MET A 208 12.44 9.81 -10.64
CA MET A 208 11.63 8.61 -10.40
C MET A 208 10.77 8.29 -11.63
N HIS A 209 10.03 9.27 -12.15
CA HIS A 209 9.19 9.10 -13.36
C HIS A 209 9.99 8.83 -14.65
N SER A 210 11.29 9.15 -14.64
CA SER A 210 12.21 8.91 -15.76
C SER A 210 12.93 7.56 -15.70
N THR A 211 12.76 6.80 -14.61
CA THR A 211 13.38 5.49 -14.44
C THR A 211 12.66 4.45 -15.30
N GLY A 212 13.41 3.65 -16.06
CA GLY A 212 12.86 2.64 -16.97
C GLY A 212 12.51 1.32 -16.26
N TYR A 213 11.32 0.79 -16.56
CA TYR A 213 10.83 -0.49 -16.05
C TYR A 213 10.32 -1.39 -17.18
N CYS A 214 10.31 -2.69 -16.92
CA CYS A 214 9.79 -3.69 -17.85
C CYS A 214 8.30 -3.97 -17.62
N GLU A 215 7.59 -4.39 -18.66
CA GLU A 215 6.20 -4.81 -18.53
C GLU A 215 6.08 -6.02 -17.58
N GLY A 216 5.00 -6.03 -16.78
CA GLY A 216 4.74 -7.10 -15.80
C GLY A 216 5.54 -6.98 -14.50
N GLU A 217 6.38 -5.95 -14.37
CA GLU A 217 7.18 -5.76 -13.17
C GLU A 217 6.40 -5.25 -11.96
N TYR A 218 5.41 -4.38 -12.19
CA TYR A 218 4.43 -3.96 -11.20
C TYR A 218 3.03 -4.03 -11.81
N PRO A 219 1.96 -3.97 -10.99
CA PRO A 219 0.61 -3.88 -11.51
C PRO A 219 0.45 -2.70 -12.47
N ASP A 220 -0.36 -2.92 -13.50
CA ASP A 220 -0.74 -1.89 -14.45
C ASP A 220 -1.72 -0.92 -13.78
N LEU A 221 -1.34 0.36 -13.76
CA LEU A 221 -2.07 1.42 -13.09
C LEU A 221 -3.42 1.68 -13.76
N LYS A 222 -3.47 1.69 -15.10
CA LYS A 222 -4.70 1.91 -15.86
C LYS A 222 -5.69 0.79 -15.57
N LYS A 223 -5.26 -0.48 -15.63
CA LYS A 223 -6.11 -1.64 -15.31
C LYS A 223 -6.59 -1.60 -13.85
N SER A 224 -5.68 -1.27 -12.93
CA SER A 224 -6.02 -1.16 -11.50
C SER A 224 -7.11 -0.10 -11.27
N TRP A 225 -7.01 1.06 -11.93
CA TRP A 225 -8.05 2.10 -11.86
C TRP A 225 -9.36 1.68 -12.52
N MET A 226 -9.34 0.95 -13.64
CA MET A 226 -10.57 0.44 -14.26
C MET A 226 -11.36 -0.43 -13.30
N THR A 227 -10.69 -1.32 -12.57
CA THR A 227 -11.32 -2.14 -11.52
C THR A 227 -11.78 -1.29 -10.35
N LYS A 228 -10.94 -0.38 -9.86
CA LYS A 228 -11.27 0.47 -8.70
C LYS A 228 -12.52 1.32 -8.90
N ILE A 229 -12.75 1.82 -10.12
CA ILE A 229 -13.94 2.61 -10.45
C ILE A 229 -15.23 1.81 -10.25
N ASP A 230 -15.19 0.50 -10.48
CA ASP A 230 -16.35 -0.37 -10.26
C ASP A 230 -16.75 -0.41 -8.78
N ASP A 231 -15.78 -0.27 -7.87
CA ASP A 231 -15.99 -0.27 -6.42
C ASP A 231 -16.47 1.08 -5.85
N LEU A 232 -16.50 2.17 -6.64
CA LEU A 232 -16.94 3.51 -6.21
C LEU A 232 -18.47 3.66 -6.18
N GLU A 233 -19.18 2.67 -5.62
CA GLU A 233 -20.62 2.74 -5.38
C GLU A 233 -20.99 3.86 -4.39
N GLY A 234 -22.12 4.52 -4.62
CA GLY A 234 -22.57 5.66 -3.82
C GLY A 234 -21.83 6.99 -4.10
N ILE A 235 -20.62 6.93 -4.65
CA ILE A 235 -19.88 8.11 -5.12
C ILE A 235 -20.19 8.37 -6.60
N LEU A 236 -20.13 7.33 -7.45
CA LEU A 236 -20.40 7.42 -8.88
C LEU A 236 -21.61 6.58 -9.29
N ASN A 237 -22.47 7.14 -10.13
CA ASN A 237 -23.52 6.39 -10.81
C ASN A 237 -22.95 5.65 -12.06
N PRO A 238 -23.70 4.71 -12.67
CA PRO A 238 -23.18 3.93 -13.80
C PRO A 238 -22.72 4.75 -15.01
N GLU A 239 -23.40 5.85 -15.35
CA GLU A 239 -23.02 6.72 -16.47
C GLU A 239 -21.73 7.48 -16.16
N GLU A 240 -21.61 7.99 -14.93
CA GLU A 240 -20.43 8.66 -14.43
C GLU A 240 -19.20 7.72 -14.42
N LYS A 241 -19.37 6.45 -13.99
CA LYS A 241 -18.32 5.44 -14.04
C LYS A 241 -17.80 5.24 -15.46
N GLU A 242 -18.68 5.14 -16.45
CA GLU A 242 -18.28 4.99 -17.86
C GLU A 242 -17.54 6.22 -18.39
N ILE A 243 -17.92 7.43 -18.00
CA ILE A 243 -17.20 8.66 -18.37
C ILE A 243 -15.79 8.63 -17.77
N VAL A 244 -15.64 8.33 -16.48
CA VAL A 244 -14.32 8.26 -15.82
C VAL A 244 -13.45 7.17 -16.47
N LYS A 245 -14.01 5.99 -16.78
CA LYS A 245 -13.30 4.93 -17.50
C LYS A 245 -12.85 5.37 -18.90
N LYS A 246 -13.65 6.15 -19.64
CA LYS A 246 -13.23 6.71 -20.93
C LYS A 246 -12.05 7.68 -20.79
N VAL A 247 -12.09 8.56 -19.78
CA VAL A 247 -11.00 9.52 -19.49
C VAL A 247 -9.71 8.79 -19.18
N ILE A 248 -9.74 7.82 -18.26
CA ILE A 248 -8.57 7.01 -17.91
C ILE A 248 -8.11 6.14 -19.09
N GLY A 249 -9.04 5.58 -19.85
CA GLY A 249 -8.76 4.74 -21.00
C GLY A 249 -8.03 5.48 -22.13
N ALA A 250 -8.28 6.78 -22.26
CA ALA A 250 -7.65 7.65 -23.25
C ALA A 250 -6.20 8.03 -22.92
N LEU A 251 -5.72 7.78 -21.69
CA LEU A 251 -4.33 8.02 -21.33
C LEU A 251 -3.38 7.16 -22.18
N PRO A 252 -2.22 7.67 -22.63
CA PRO A 252 -1.21 6.86 -23.26
C PRO A 252 -0.72 5.73 -22.34
N ASP A 253 -0.49 4.55 -22.89
CA ASP A 253 0.19 3.48 -22.16
C ASP A 253 1.64 3.88 -21.92
N ARG A 254 2.07 3.81 -20.65
CA ARG A 254 3.44 4.09 -20.23
C ARG A 254 3.88 3.08 -19.17
N LEU A 255 5.17 2.77 -19.15
CA LEU A 255 5.82 1.94 -18.12
C LEU A 255 6.56 2.81 -17.10
N THR A 256 6.08 4.04 -16.88
CA THR A 256 6.64 4.94 -15.89
C THR A 256 6.28 4.46 -14.49
N PHE A 257 7.27 4.49 -13.59
CA PHE A 257 7.06 4.22 -12.17
C PHE A 257 6.21 5.31 -11.55
N VAL A 258 5.08 4.94 -10.97
CA VAL A 258 4.18 5.84 -10.25
C VAL A 258 4.10 5.35 -8.82
N HIS A 259 4.38 6.24 -7.87
CA HIS A 259 4.40 5.91 -6.44
C HIS A 259 2.99 5.70 -5.89
N GLY A 260 2.03 6.54 -6.30
CA GLY A 260 0.61 6.48 -5.91
C GLY A 260 0.24 7.32 -4.68
N ASP A 261 1.22 7.65 -3.84
CA ASP A 261 1.05 8.51 -2.65
C ASP A 261 2.26 9.44 -2.43
N ILE A 262 2.46 10.38 -3.35
CA ILE A 262 3.56 11.35 -3.28
C ILE A 262 3.24 12.50 -2.29
N ASN A 263 2.93 12.16 -1.04
CA ASN A 263 2.78 13.16 0.02
C ASN A 263 4.16 13.58 0.57
N PHE A 264 4.25 14.79 1.15
CA PHE A 264 5.54 15.32 1.65
C PHE A 264 6.09 14.56 2.87
N GLY A 265 5.30 13.73 3.53
CA GLY A 265 5.74 12.86 4.62
C GLY A 265 6.50 11.63 4.12
N ASN A 266 6.27 11.22 2.86
CA ASN A 266 6.84 10.01 2.28
C ASN A 266 8.22 10.21 1.63
N LEU A 267 8.73 11.44 1.59
CA LEU A 267 10.12 11.71 1.19
C LEU A 267 10.95 12.10 2.41
N MET A 268 12.03 11.35 2.66
CA MET A 268 13.00 11.64 3.72
C MET A 268 14.29 12.21 3.11
N ILE A 269 14.82 13.28 3.70
CA ILE A 269 16.01 13.98 3.21
C ILE A 269 17.03 14.15 4.35
N ASP A 270 18.28 13.84 4.06
CA ASP A 270 19.45 14.29 4.82
C ASP A 270 20.52 14.89 3.87
N ASP A 271 21.67 15.27 4.42
CA ASP A 271 22.77 15.89 3.65
C ASP A 271 23.37 14.98 2.56
N ARG A 272 23.09 13.68 2.59
CA ARG A 272 23.71 12.65 1.75
C ARG A 272 22.72 11.93 0.83
N LYS A 273 21.47 11.76 1.26
CA LYS A 273 20.47 10.96 0.56
C LYS A 273 19.06 11.55 0.63
N THR A 274 18.31 11.25 -0.43
CA THR A 274 16.87 11.48 -0.52
C THR A 274 16.22 10.12 -0.71
N VAL A 275 15.34 9.73 0.20
CA VAL A 275 14.79 8.36 0.26
C VAL A 275 13.27 8.41 0.27
N MET A 276 12.64 7.68 -0.65
CA MET A 276 11.19 7.48 -0.65
C MET A 276 10.79 6.32 0.26
N ILE A 277 9.67 6.47 0.95
CA ILE A 277 9.07 5.44 1.81
C ILE A 277 7.61 5.20 1.44
N ASP A 278 7.01 4.15 2.00
CA ASP A 278 5.60 3.79 1.82
C ASP A 278 5.24 3.34 0.39
N MET A 279 5.98 2.33 -0.08
CA MET A 279 5.92 1.85 -1.47
C MET A 279 4.74 0.89 -1.76
N GLU A 280 3.70 0.87 -0.92
CA GLU A 280 2.60 -0.12 -1.06
C GLU A 280 1.78 0.09 -2.34
N ASP A 281 1.64 1.33 -2.79
CA ASP A 281 0.74 1.73 -3.87
C ASP A 281 1.41 1.83 -5.25
N VAL A 282 2.67 1.40 -5.36
CA VAL A 282 3.47 1.48 -6.58
C VAL A 282 2.86 0.68 -7.73
N LYS A 283 2.78 1.33 -8.89
CA LYS A 283 2.23 0.76 -10.14
C LYS A 283 3.01 1.30 -11.36
N LEU A 284 2.84 0.68 -12.53
CA LEU A 284 3.33 1.23 -13.80
C LEU A 284 2.19 1.93 -14.56
N GLY A 285 2.42 3.16 -15.01
CA GLY A 285 1.42 3.89 -15.80
C GLY A 285 1.84 5.32 -16.14
N HIS A 286 0.87 6.16 -16.50
CA HIS A 286 1.14 7.56 -16.84
C HIS A 286 1.53 8.37 -15.57
N PRO A 287 2.52 9.26 -15.59
CA PRO A 287 2.91 10.04 -14.39
C PRO A 287 1.82 10.99 -13.89
N VAL A 288 0.79 11.25 -14.70
CA VAL A 288 -0.33 12.14 -14.34
C VAL A 288 -1.04 11.70 -13.06
N TYR A 289 -0.97 10.43 -12.67
CA TYR A 289 -1.63 9.97 -11.44
C TYR A 289 -0.97 10.52 -10.17
N ASP A 290 0.36 10.53 -10.09
CA ASP A 290 1.09 11.17 -8.99
C ASP A 290 0.88 12.69 -9.03
N LEU A 291 0.98 13.27 -10.22
CA LEU A 291 0.78 14.71 -10.42
C LEU A 291 -0.64 15.17 -10.07
N ALA A 292 -1.66 14.37 -10.40
CA ALA A 292 -3.05 14.63 -10.07
C ALA A 292 -3.32 14.52 -8.57
N PHE A 293 -2.63 13.61 -7.87
CA PHE A 293 -2.70 13.54 -6.41
C PHE A 293 -2.10 14.78 -5.75
N LEU A 294 -0.94 15.24 -6.23
CA LEU A 294 -0.33 16.47 -5.74
C LEU A 294 -1.18 17.71 -6.05
N TYR A 295 -1.73 17.80 -7.27
CA TYR A 295 -2.65 18.87 -7.67
C TYR A 295 -3.93 18.84 -6.83
N TYR A 296 -4.50 17.66 -6.58
CA TYR A 296 -5.62 17.51 -5.67
C TYR A 296 -5.29 18.08 -4.27
N MET A 297 -4.13 17.70 -3.71
CA MET A 297 -3.69 18.14 -2.39
C MET A 297 -3.43 19.65 -2.29
N LEU A 298 -2.90 20.28 -3.33
CA LEU A 298 -2.45 21.67 -3.29
C LEU A 298 -3.39 22.68 -3.95
N ASN A 299 -4.28 22.25 -4.85
CA ASN A 299 -5.13 23.16 -5.62
C ASN A 299 -6.63 22.88 -5.40
N LEU A 300 -7.04 21.63 -5.12
CA LEU A 300 -8.43 21.30 -4.86
C LEU A 300 -8.76 21.30 -3.37
N MET A 301 -7.97 20.61 -2.54
CA MET A 301 -8.19 20.53 -1.09
C MET A 301 -8.30 21.89 -0.38
N PRO A 302 -7.51 22.93 -0.72
CA PRO A 302 -7.71 24.29 -0.19
C PRO A 302 -9.11 24.85 -0.41
N VAL A 303 -9.77 24.49 -1.51
CA VAL A 303 -11.13 24.93 -1.84
C VAL A 303 -12.19 24.01 -1.23
N LEU A 304 -11.83 22.76 -0.93
CA LEU A 304 -12.71 21.73 -0.38
C LEU A 304 -12.76 21.70 1.15
N LEU A 305 -11.85 22.40 1.83
CA LEU A 305 -11.71 22.34 3.29
C LEU A 305 -11.62 23.74 3.92
N PRO A 306 -12.08 23.90 5.18
CA PRO A 306 -11.74 25.07 6.00
C PRO A 306 -10.22 25.21 6.19
N GLU A 307 -9.72 26.43 6.39
CA GLU A 307 -8.28 26.74 6.54
C GLU A 307 -7.58 25.86 7.57
N ASP A 308 -8.12 25.81 8.78
CA ASP A 308 -7.53 25.11 9.90
C ASP A 308 -7.57 23.59 9.72
N VAL A 309 -8.62 23.06 9.06
CA VAL A 309 -8.73 21.64 8.71
C VAL A 309 -7.69 21.30 7.64
N TYR A 310 -7.61 22.09 6.58
CA TYR A 310 -6.61 21.94 5.52
C TYR A 310 -5.20 21.96 6.09
N GLN A 311 -4.89 22.97 6.90
CA GLN A 311 -3.59 23.15 7.51
C GLN A 311 -3.23 22.01 8.47
N SER A 312 -4.21 21.48 9.21
CA SER A 312 -3.98 20.32 10.09
C SER A 312 -3.67 19.04 9.29
N MET A 313 -4.35 18.84 8.16
CA MET A 313 -4.13 17.67 7.30
C MET A 313 -2.81 17.73 6.54
N ILE A 314 -2.54 18.87 5.89
CA ILE A 314 -1.42 19.00 4.93
C ILE A 314 -0.17 19.57 5.60
N GLY A 315 -0.33 20.34 6.68
CA GLY A 315 0.75 21.01 7.41
C GLY A 315 1.06 22.42 6.91
N PHE A 316 0.30 22.97 5.96
CA PHE A 316 0.56 24.25 5.30
C PHE A 316 -0.73 25.07 5.15
N SER A 317 -0.63 26.40 5.10
CA SER A 317 -1.79 27.26 4.81
C SER A 317 -2.23 27.16 3.35
N LYS A 318 -3.42 27.66 3.03
CA LYS A 318 -3.89 27.70 1.64
C LYS A 318 -3.01 28.58 0.73
N ASP A 319 -2.49 29.69 1.26
CA ASP A 319 -1.56 30.55 0.52
C ASP A 319 -0.22 29.84 0.25
N GLU A 320 0.26 29.04 1.22
CA GLU A 320 1.46 28.22 1.04
C GLU A 320 1.24 27.12 -0.01
N ALA A 321 0.03 26.57 -0.13
CA ALA A 321 -0.31 25.55 -1.11
C ALA A 321 -0.07 25.99 -2.56
N GLU A 322 -0.47 27.22 -2.90
CA GLU A 322 -0.23 27.81 -4.22
C GLU A 322 1.28 27.97 -4.51
N ILE A 323 2.06 28.39 -3.50
CA ILE A 323 3.51 28.51 -3.60
C ILE A 323 4.14 27.13 -3.81
N LEU A 324 3.71 26.12 -3.05
CA LEU A 324 4.20 24.75 -3.18
C LEU A 324 3.94 24.19 -4.58
N TRP A 325 2.70 24.29 -5.07
CA TRP A 325 2.34 23.80 -6.41
C TRP A 325 3.13 24.51 -7.51
N THR A 326 3.24 25.83 -7.44
CA THR A 326 3.98 26.64 -8.42
C THR A 326 5.45 26.21 -8.47
N ASN A 327 6.11 26.11 -7.30
CA ASN A 327 7.52 25.68 -7.26
C ASN A 327 7.71 24.25 -7.77
N PHE A 328 6.76 23.35 -7.50
CA PHE A 328 6.81 21.99 -8.03
C PHE A 328 6.67 21.96 -9.55
N ALA A 329 5.59 22.55 -10.07
CA ALA A 329 5.24 22.51 -11.48
C ALA A 329 6.34 23.17 -12.33
N ASP A 330 6.91 24.27 -11.86
CA ASP A 330 7.93 25.03 -12.59
C ASP A 330 9.23 24.26 -12.73
N VAL A 331 9.57 23.46 -11.72
CA VAL A 331 10.76 22.61 -11.77
C VAL A 331 10.48 21.33 -12.55
N TYR A 332 9.36 20.65 -12.29
CA TYR A 332 9.05 19.36 -12.90
C TYR A 332 8.81 19.47 -14.42
N PHE A 333 8.09 20.50 -14.86
CA PHE A 333 7.75 20.73 -16.28
C PHE A 333 8.61 21.80 -16.96
N GLU A 334 9.61 22.34 -16.25
CA GLU A 334 10.47 23.43 -16.72
C GLU A 334 9.71 24.70 -17.15
N ILE A 335 8.56 24.99 -16.55
CA ILE A 335 7.66 26.10 -16.92
C ILE A 335 8.36 27.45 -16.83
N LYS A 336 8.11 28.33 -17.81
CA LYS A 336 8.72 29.66 -17.91
C LYS A 336 7.75 30.80 -17.62
N CYS A 337 6.45 30.57 -17.72
CA CYS A 337 5.45 31.62 -17.53
C CYS A 337 4.10 31.07 -17.01
N GLU A 338 3.26 31.99 -16.55
CA GLU A 338 1.96 31.66 -15.97
C GLU A 338 0.99 31.00 -16.97
N SER A 339 1.04 31.37 -18.26
CA SER A 339 0.17 30.77 -19.27
C SER A 339 0.47 29.28 -19.50
N GLU A 340 1.74 28.90 -19.57
CA GLU A 340 2.15 27.50 -19.67
C GLU A 340 1.66 26.67 -18.47
N ARG A 341 1.72 27.25 -17.27
CA ARG A 341 1.20 26.62 -16.04
C ARG A 341 -0.32 26.47 -16.08
N ARG A 342 -1.05 27.48 -16.52
CA ARG A 342 -2.51 27.37 -16.69
C ARG A 342 -2.90 26.28 -17.68
N ASP A 343 -2.19 26.19 -18.82
CA ASP A 343 -2.43 25.15 -19.83
C ASP A 343 -2.15 23.73 -19.28
N LEU A 344 -1.14 23.59 -18.42
CA LEU A 344 -0.85 22.36 -17.70
C LEU A 344 -1.95 22.02 -16.68
N GLU A 345 -2.38 23.00 -15.89
CA GLU A 345 -3.42 22.83 -14.88
C GLU A 345 -4.76 22.43 -15.51
N GLU A 346 -5.13 23.01 -16.66
CA GLU A 346 -6.31 22.58 -17.43
C GLU A 346 -6.25 21.09 -17.80
N GLN A 347 -5.06 20.57 -18.10
CA GLN A 347 -4.84 19.17 -18.46
C GLN A 347 -4.87 18.24 -17.24
N ILE A 348 -4.31 18.66 -16.10
CA ILE A 348 -4.25 17.84 -14.88
C ILE A 348 -5.58 17.87 -14.11
N HIS A 349 -6.31 18.99 -14.16
CA HIS A 349 -7.50 19.23 -13.35
C HIS A 349 -8.53 18.08 -13.40
N PRO A 350 -8.91 17.54 -14.58
CA PRO A 350 -9.78 16.36 -14.66
C PRO A 350 -9.33 15.16 -13.81
N TYR A 351 -8.03 14.85 -13.84
CA TYR A 351 -7.46 13.74 -13.10
C TYR A 351 -7.38 14.06 -11.59
N GLY A 352 -7.17 15.33 -11.24
CA GLY A 352 -7.31 15.82 -9.87
C GLY A 352 -8.72 15.62 -9.31
N VAL A 353 -9.76 15.88 -10.11
CA VAL A 353 -11.16 15.63 -9.71
C VAL A 353 -11.44 14.13 -9.59
N ILE A 354 -10.92 13.28 -10.48
CA ILE A 354 -11.01 11.82 -10.34
C ILE A 354 -10.37 11.37 -9.02
N ARG A 355 -9.19 11.93 -8.68
CA ARG A 355 -8.51 11.64 -7.42
C ARG A 355 -9.26 12.14 -6.19
N LEU A 356 -9.92 13.30 -6.28
CA LEU A 356 -10.87 13.78 -5.27
C LEU A 356 -11.98 12.75 -5.04
N LEU A 357 -12.64 12.29 -6.10
CA LEU A 357 -13.77 11.37 -6.01
C LEU A 357 -13.36 10.03 -5.37
N ASP A 358 -12.19 9.53 -5.74
CA ASP A 358 -11.57 8.36 -5.12
C ASP A 358 -11.13 8.60 -3.67
N GLY A 359 -10.70 9.83 -3.35
CA GLY A 359 -10.21 10.24 -2.03
C GLY A 359 -11.30 10.55 -1.02
N VAL A 360 -12.58 10.66 -1.44
CA VAL A 360 -13.72 10.99 -0.54
C VAL A 360 -13.74 10.10 0.71
N PRO A 361 -13.70 8.75 0.62
CA PRO A 361 -13.71 7.90 1.80
C PRO A 361 -12.51 8.15 2.72
N ALA A 362 -11.32 8.32 2.15
CA ALA A 362 -10.10 8.58 2.91
C ALA A 362 -10.15 9.93 3.65
N CYS A 363 -10.72 10.97 3.03
CA CYS A 363 -10.94 12.26 3.68
C CYS A 363 -11.89 12.15 4.87
N PHE A 364 -13.03 11.46 4.72
CA PHE A 364 -13.95 11.24 5.85
C PHE A 364 -13.31 10.44 6.98
N LEU A 365 -12.49 9.42 6.66
CA LEU A 365 -11.71 8.69 7.67
C LEU A 365 -10.72 9.60 8.39
N ALA A 366 -10.04 10.50 7.67
CA ALA A 366 -9.16 11.49 8.29
C ALA A 366 -9.93 12.42 9.24
N PHE A 367 -11.18 12.76 8.93
CA PHE A 367 -12.00 13.60 9.81
C PHE A 367 -12.38 12.94 11.13
N GLU A 368 -12.36 11.59 11.22
CA GLU A 368 -12.61 10.87 12.47
C GLU A 368 -11.53 11.13 13.54
N ALA A 369 -10.36 11.62 13.14
CA ALA A 369 -9.31 12.00 14.08
C ALA A 369 -9.55 13.37 14.74
N PHE A 370 -10.50 14.17 14.22
CA PHE A 370 -10.83 15.48 14.78
C PHE A 370 -11.87 15.41 15.88
N ASP A 371 -11.93 16.47 16.70
CA ASP A 371 -13.03 16.65 17.64
C ASP A 371 -14.39 16.74 16.90
N PRO A 372 -15.51 16.41 17.56
CA PRO A 372 -16.82 16.34 16.90
C PRO A 372 -17.25 17.64 16.20
N GLU A 373 -16.85 18.81 16.70
CA GLU A 373 -17.21 20.10 16.13
C GLU A 373 -16.42 20.36 14.83
N THR A 374 -15.11 20.15 14.87
CA THR A 374 -14.24 20.27 13.69
C THR A 374 -14.63 19.26 12.61
N LYS A 375 -14.92 18.00 12.99
CA LYS A 375 -15.40 16.97 12.07
C LYS A 375 -16.69 17.37 11.37
N ALA A 376 -17.70 17.82 12.12
CA ALA A 376 -18.99 18.22 11.56
C ALA A 376 -18.84 19.40 10.59
N ARG A 377 -18.00 20.38 10.95
CA ARG A 377 -17.70 21.53 10.08
C ARG A 377 -16.93 21.13 8.82
N ALA A 378 -15.95 20.24 8.94
CA ALA A 378 -15.20 19.72 7.80
C ALA A 378 -16.13 18.99 6.81
N ALA A 379 -16.97 18.07 7.30
CA ALA A 379 -17.94 17.35 6.47
C ALA A 379 -18.93 18.30 5.77
N ALA A 380 -19.50 19.26 6.51
CA ALA A 380 -20.46 20.23 5.96
C ALA A 380 -19.86 21.15 4.89
N TYR A 381 -18.55 21.39 4.93
CA TYR A 381 -17.85 22.19 3.92
C TYR A 381 -17.43 21.34 2.72
N TYR A 382 -17.00 20.10 2.97
CA TYR A 382 -16.48 19.19 1.96
C TYR A 382 -17.57 18.68 1.01
N GLU A 383 -18.74 18.25 1.52
CA GLU A 383 -19.79 17.65 0.69
C GLU A 383 -20.30 18.59 -0.42
N PRO A 384 -20.69 19.85 -0.15
CA PRO A 384 -21.18 20.74 -1.21
C PRO A 384 -20.10 21.05 -2.25
N ALA A 385 -18.85 21.22 -1.80
CA ALA A 385 -17.73 21.52 -2.69
C ALA A 385 -17.39 20.32 -3.58
N ALA A 386 -17.37 19.10 -3.04
CA ALA A 386 -17.15 17.87 -3.79
C ALA A 386 -18.26 17.62 -4.80
N ILE A 387 -19.54 17.84 -4.44
CA ILE A 387 -20.68 17.74 -5.35
C ILE A 387 -20.55 18.75 -6.49
N ARG A 388 -20.14 19.98 -6.20
CA ARG A 388 -19.91 21.02 -7.24
C ARG A 388 -18.84 20.57 -8.24
N TYR A 389 -17.64 20.19 -7.77
CA TYR A 389 -16.56 19.72 -8.65
C TYR A 389 -16.96 18.50 -9.46
N LYS A 390 -17.67 17.55 -8.85
CA LYS A 390 -18.22 16.39 -9.55
C LYS A 390 -19.14 16.84 -10.69
N THR A 391 -20.04 17.78 -10.43
CA THR A 391 -21.02 18.27 -11.40
C THR A 391 -20.33 19.00 -12.56
N GLU A 392 -19.43 19.93 -12.24
CA GLU A 392 -18.64 20.70 -13.22
C GLU A 392 -17.77 19.78 -14.09
N PHE A 393 -17.13 18.77 -13.47
CA PHE A 393 -16.35 17.76 -14.17
C PHE A 393 -17.18 17.03 -15.22
N PHE A 394 -18.31 16.43 -14.83
CA PHE A 394 -19.14 15.68 -15.78
C PHE A 394 -19.78 16.56 -16.86
N GLN A 395 -20.09 17.82 -16.56
CA GLN A 395 -20.52 18.80 -17.57
C GLN A 395 -19.41 19.09 -18.58
N SER A 396 -18.19 19.37 -18.12
CA SER A 396 -17.05 19.66 -19.00
C SER A 396 -16.65 18.46 -19.88
N MET A 397 -16.82 17.24 -19.36
CA MET A 397 -16.52 16.00 -20.08
C MET A 397 -17.48 15.70 -21.23
N ALA A 398 -18.67 16.31 -21.24
CA ALA A 398 -19.58 16.25 -22.37
C ALA A 398 -19.03 17.02 -23.59
N ASP A 399 -18.17 18.01 -23.38
CA ASP A 399 -17.79 18.98 -24.41
C ASP A 399 -16.49 18.64 -25.16
N HIS A 400 -15.50 17.97 -24.54
CA HIS A 400 -14.38 17.21 -25.16
C HIS A 400 -13.25 16.96 -24.14
N ILE A 401 -12.61 15.79 -24.19
CA ILE A 401 -11.37 15.51 -23.45
C ILE A 401 -10.18 15.98 -24.28
N LYS A 402 -9.43 16.99 -23.81
CA LYS A 402 -8.14 17.34 -24.40
C LYS A 402 -7.13 16.23 -24.10
N ALA A 403 -6.39 15.78 -25.11
CA ALA A 403 -5.28 14.84 -24.91
C ALA A 403 -4.17 15.50 -24.08
N LEU A 404 -3.55 14.73 -23.18
CA LEU A 404 -2.35 15.18 -22.46
C LEU A 404 -1.21 15.42 -23.46
N GLN A 405 -0.53 16.56 -23.31
CA GLN A 405 0.58 16.97 -24.18
C GLN A 405 1.97 16.69 -23.56
N PHE A 406 2.03 16.15 -22.34
CA PHE A 406 3.25 15.86 -21.59
C PHE A 406 3.48 14.35 -21.36
#